data_AF-A0A7S2LAM2-F1
#
_entry.id   AF-A0A7S2LAM2-F1
#
_cell.length_a   1.000
_cell.length_b   1.000
_cell.length_c   1.000
_cell.angle_alpha   90.00
_cell.angle_beta   90.00
_cell.angle_gamma   90.00
#
_symmetry.space_group_name_H-M   'P 1'
#
loop_
_entity.id
_entity.type
_entity.pdbx_description
1 polymer ?
#
loop_
_entity_poly.entity_id
_entity_poly.type
_entity_poly.pdbx_seq_one_letter_code
_entity_poly.pdbx_strand_id
1 'polypeptide(L)'
;EAIRLRTYLPILKQYCESKDVGAALAVFKQMQSISTVILEPENYVLLLASIAENGFFCSNSPPIERALDLGLNHESGPELFDELVSEMADDVLEISSASASRLHNALAIGFKERPENNLKEMHPLASMPISRQPAESNEVVACRISLDRSSGICPVTQAQQRLIVLEPSQRRQLHDDLLTLSREQFSKFAGKRDDETPERATEELLKFSDWLNERDGEPFTAILDGANIGYYMQSFDKGRFNYHQIKFMVDTLEERGENVLVVIPHKYGYNSFYTSKSHHQQLDAEERTIMNDLLRRKKLYKVPPRCLDDFYWMLASVSDQVSARKEVDLSVANDDSSGRWPGVRPVLISNDQMRDHKWELLEPRLFRRWYGCHIVNYNFTAFVMGECVDGNEIFFSQADFFSREIQGNQSGSGKAWHFPVSDWDLEERFAVRL
;
A
#
# COMPACT_ATOMS: atom_id res chain seq x y z
N GLU A 1 -22.28 -3.66 15.94
CA GLU A 1 -22.13 -2.34 16.59
C GLU A 1 -20.87 -2.34 17.44
N ALA A 2 -19.84 -1.60 17.01
CA ALA A 2 -18.67 -1.35 17.86
C ALA A 2 -19.09 -0.39 18.98
N ILE A 3 -19.02 -0.81 20.25
CA ILE A 3 -19.21 0.07 21.40
C ILE A 3 -18.07 -0.18 22.39
N ARG A 4 -17.43 0.91 22.86
CA ARG A 4 -17.08 1.22 24.28
C ARG A 4 -15.73 1.94 24.53
N LEU A 5 -15.38 2.98 23.75
CA LEU A 5 -14.35 3.94 24.20
C LEU A 5 -14.82 4.85 25.36
N ARG A 6 -16.14 4.98 25.57
CA ARG A 6 -16.72 5.91 26.58
C ARG A 6 -16.40 5.56 28.03
N THR A 7 -16.06 4.30 28.33
CA THR A 7 -15.74 3.87 29.70
C THR A 7 -14.23 3.89 29.95
N TYR A 8 -13.44 3.36 29.00
CA TYR A 8 -12.00 3.21 29.20
C TYR A 8 -11.22 4.50 28.97
N LEU A 9 -11.57 5.30 27.94
CA LEU A 9 -10.79 6.48 27.59
C LEU A 9 -10.74 7.53 28.71
N PRO A 10 -11.83 7.85 29.44
CA PRO A 10 -11.75 8.75 30.58
C PRO A 10 -10.84 8.22 31.71
N ILE A 11 -10.87 6.90 31.96
CA ILE A 11 -10.04 6.26 32.99
C ILE A 11 -8.56 6.33 32.57
N LEU A 12 -8.25 5.98 31.32
CA LEU A 12 -6.89 6.08 30.77
C LEU A 12 -6.37 7.52 30.89
N LYS A 13 -7.16 8.51 30.47
CA LYS A 13 -6.81 9.93 30.60
C LYS A 13 -6.53 10.33 32.04
N GLN A 14 -7.39 9.91 32.98
CA GLN A 14 -7.22 10.20 34.40
C GLN A 14 -5.89 9.65 34.94
N TYR A 15 -5.52 8.42 34.59
CA TYR A 15 -4.25 7.83 35.02
C TYR A 15 -3.04 8.52 34.38
N CYS A 16 -3.12 8.88 33.09
CA CYS A 16 -2.09 9.69 32.43
C CYS A 16 -1.91 11.05 33.12
N GLU A 17 -3.02 11.73 33.45
CA GLU A 17 -3.02 13.05 34.12
C GLU A 17 -2.49 12.97 35.56
N SER A 18 -2.79 11.88 36.28
CA SER A 18 -2.24 11.62 37.62
C SER A 18 -0.83 11.06 37.62
N LYS A 19 -0.21 10.89 36.44
CA LYS A 19 1.13 10.30 36.24
C LYS A 19 1.26 8.86 36.76
N ASP A 20 0.15 8.12 36.84
CA ASP A 20 0.15 6.71 37.19
C ASP A 20 0.29 5.87 35.91
N VAL A 21 1.53 5.78 35.43
CA VAL A 21 1.86 5.14 34.15
C VAL A 21 1.57 3.63 34.17
N GLY A 22 1.79 2.95 35.31
CA GLY A 22 1.49 1.52 35.45
C GLY A 22 -0.01 1.24 35.31
N ALA A 23 -0.85 2.03 35.97
CA ALA A 23 -2.30 1.90 35.83
C ALA A 23 -2.78 2.29 34.42
N ALA A 24 -2.22 3.34 33.81
CA ALA A 24 -2.52 3.73 32.44
C ALA A 24 -2.21 2.60 31.45
N LEU A 25 -1.03 1.99 31.57
CA LEU A 25 -0.62 0.85 30.76
C LEU A 25 -1.55 -0.35 30.96
N ALA A 26 -1.92 -0.68 32.20
CA ALA A 26 -2.84 -1.78 32.49
C ALA A 26 -4.21 -1.59 31.82
N VAL A 27 -4.76 -0.37 31.90
CA VAL A 27 -6.03 -0.02 31.24
C VAL A 27 -5.90 -0.12 29.73
N PHE A 28 -4.79 0.38 29.16
CA PHE A 28 -4.54 0.31 27.72
C PHE A 28 -4.44 -1.13 27.22
N LYS A 29 -3.67 -1.99 27.90
CA LYS A 29 -3.56 -3.42 27.57
C LYS A 29 -4.89 -4.15 27.69
N GLN A 30 -5.70 -3.80 28.68
CA GLN A 30 -7.08 -4.31 28.77
C GLN A 30 -7.93 -3.87 27.58
N MET A 31 -7.84 -2.61 27.15
CA MET A 31 -8.55 -2.13 25.95
C MET A 31 -8.14 -2.92 24.71
N GLN A 32 -6.83 -3.14 24.52
CA GLN A 32 -6.28 -3.88 23.38
C GLN A 32 -6.74 -5.35 23.34
N SER A 33 -6.92 -5.98 24.50
CA SER A 33 -7.39 -7.38 24.60
C SER A 33 -8.86 -7.61 24.19
N ILE A 34 -9.65 -6.54 24.03
CA ILE A 34 -11.08 -6.63 23.76
C ILE A 34 -11.32 -6.38 22.26
N SER A 35 -11.69 -7.44 21.53
CA SER A 35 -11.87 -7.40 20.07
C SER A 35 -12.90 -6.39 19.54
N THR A 36 -13.80 -5.89 20.39
CA THR A 36 -14.80 -4.87 20.02
C THR A 36 -14.31 -3.43 20.24
N VAL A 37 -13.15 -3.25 20.86
CA VAL A 37 -12.53 -1.94 21.07
C VAL A 37 -11.65 -1.63 19.86
N ILE A 38 -11.97 -0.54 19.17
CA ILE A 38 -11.14 0.00 18.10
C ILE A 38 -10.24 1.05 18.73
N LEU A 39 -8.93 0.85 18.66
CA LEU A 39 -7.95 1.82 19.13
C LEU A 39 -7.64 2.82 18.01
N GLU A 40 -7.87 4.09 18.30
CA GLU A 40 -7.50 5.19 17.40
C GLU A 40 -6.03 5.58 17.62
N PRO A 41 -5.36 6.20 16.62
CA PRO A 41 -3.97 6.66 16.75
C PRO A 41 -3.74 7.51 18.00
N GLU A 42 -4.71 8.35 18.34
CA GLU A 42 -4.69 9.23 19.51
C GLU A 42 -4.63 8.46 20.84
N ASN A 43 -5.17 7.24 20.90
CA ASN A 43 -5.13 6.41 22.11
C ASN A 43 -3.71 5.90 22.37
N TYR A 44 -3.02 5.44 21.31
CA TYR A 44 -1.62 5.04 21.38
C TYR A 44 -0.73 6.21 21.77
N VAL A 45 -0.92 7.35 21.11
CA VAL A 45 -0.13 8.56 21.35
C VAL A 45 -0.37 9.11 22.77
N LEU A 46 -1.59 9.00 23.31
CA LEU A 46 -1.88 9.35 24.70
C LEU A 46 -1.05 8.51 25.69
N LEU A 47 -0.94 7.20 25.49
CA LEU A 47 -0.12 6.33 26.32
C LEU A 47 1.37 6.63 26.12
N LEU A 48 1.86 6.63 24.87
CA LEU A 48 3.26 6.90 24.55
C LEU A 48 3.73 8.25 25.10
N ALA A 49 2.92 9.30 24.96
CA ALA A 49 3.22 10.61 25.50
C ALA A 49 3.30 10.58 27.04
N SER A 50 2.39 9.88 27.72
CA SER A 50 2.42 9.77 29.19
C SER A 50 3.67 9.03 29.69
N ILE A 51 4.05 7.95 29.01
CA ILE A 51 5.29 7.20 29.32
C ILE A 51 6.52 8.08 29.08
N ALA A 52 6.56 8.79 27.95
CA ALA A 52 7.64 9.71 27.59
C ALA A 52 7.77 10.86 28.60
N GLU A 53 6.69 11.57 28.95
CA GLU A 53 6.69 12.70 29.89
C GLU A 53 7.21 12.33 31.29
N ASN A 54 7.04 11.07 31.68
CA ASN A 54 7.55 10.54 32.95
C ASN A 54 8.96 9.93 32.83
N GLY A 55 9.59 10.03 31.65
CA GLY A 55 10.99 9.64 31.43
C GLY A 55 11.23 8.15 31.34
N PHE A 56 10.19 7.32 31.18
CA PHE A 56 10.31 5.86 31.17
C PHE A 56 11.05 5.31 29.94
N PHE A 57 11.18 6.09 28.86
CA PHE A 57 11.96 5.69 27.68
C PHE A 57 13.46 6.00 27.76
N CYS A 58 13.95 6.62 28.84
CA CYS A 58 15.39 6.84 29.02
C CYS A 58 16.11 5.52 29.38
N SER A 59 17.33 5.29 28.88
CA SER A 59 18.10 4.03 29.03
C SER A 59 18.49 3.63 30.46
N ASN A 60 18.11 4.40 31.48
CA ASN A 60 18.33 4.11 32.90
C ASN A 60 17.11 4.47 33.77
N SER A 61 15.92 4.46 33.18
CA SER A 61 14.69 4.78 33.90
C SER A 61 14.24 3.62 34.80
N PRO A 62 13.66 3.88 35.99
CA PRO A 62 13.04 2.83 36.78
C PRO A 62 11.99 2.06 35.96
N PRO A 63 11.78 0.76 36.24
CA PRO A 63 10.79 -0.04 35.53
C PRO A 63 9.37 0.49 35.80
N ILE A 64 8.50 0.42 34.79
CA ILE A 64 7.07 0.62 34.96
C ILE A 64 6.50 -0.57 35.73
N GLU A 65 5.79 -0.29 36.82
CA GLU A 65 5.19 -1.33 37.65
C GLU A 65 4.25 -2.22 36.81
N ARG A 66 4.41 -3.55 36.95
CA ARG A 66 3.59 -4.58 36.29
C ARG A 66 3.71 -4.65 34.77
N ALA A 67 4.70 -4.01 34.14
CA ALA A 67 4.88 -4.08 32.69
C ALA A 67 5.05 -5.53 32.18
N LEU A 68 5.86 -6.36 32.84
CA LEU A 68 6.04 -7.77 32.49
C LEU A 68 4.76 -8.59 32.67
N ASP A 69 4.00 -8.34 33.74
CA ASP A 69 2.73 -9.03 34.02
C ASP A 69 1.68 -8.74 32.93
N LEU A 70 1.81 -7.61 32.24
CA LEU A 70 0.95 -7.17 31.16
C LEU A 70 1.42 -7.65 29.77
N GLY A 71 2.47 -8.49 29.73
CA GLY A 71 2.97 -9.13 28.52
C GLY A 71 3.99 -8.33 27.72
N LEU A 72 4.55 -7.25 28.29
CA LEU A 72 5.69 -6.56 27.69
C LEU A 72 7.00 -7.28 28.01
N ASN A 73 7.97 -7.18 27.12
CA ASN A 73 9.31 -7.73 27.31
C ASN A 73 10.25 -6.73 27.99
N HIS A 74 9.98 -5.43 27.86
CA HIS A 74 10.77 -4.36 28.44
C HIS A 74 9.93 -3.55 29.44
N GLU A 75 10.52 -3.18 30.57
CA GLU A 75 9.83 -2.41 31.63
C GLU A 75 10.15 -0.91 31.55
N SER A 76 11.22 -0.54 30.86
CA SER A 76 11.67 0.84 30.63
C SER A 76 12.69 0.88 29.48
N GLY A 77 13.17 2.07 29.14
CA GLY A 77 14.21 2.30 28.13
C GLY A 77 13.68 2.49 26.71
N PRO A 78 14.60 2.75 25.74
CA PRO A 78 14.26 2.87 24.32
C PRO A 78 13.58 1.62 23.76
N GLU A 79 13.93 0.43 24.26
CA GLU A 79 13.38 -0.84 23.81
C GLU A 79 11.88 -0.98 24.16
N LEU A 80 11.44 -0.37 25.27
CA LEU A 80 10.02 -0.25 25.58
C LEU A 80 9.28 0.63 24.55
N PHE A 81 9.90 1.71 24.08
CA PHE A 81 9.32 2.52 23.00
C PHE A 81 9.21 1.69 21.71
N ASP A 82 10.27 0.97 21.35
CA ASP A 82 10.28 0.10 20.18
C ASP A 82 9.18 -0.97 20.23
N GLU A 83 8.97 -1.59 21.39
CA GLU A 83 7.93 -2.60 21.59
C GLU A 83 6.52 -2.00 21.43
N LEU A 84 6.23 -0.90 22.12
CA LEU A 84 4.91 -0.25 22.06
C LEU A 84 4.59 0.34 20.68
N VAL A 85 5.58 0.89 19.99
CA VAL A 85 5.38 1.40 18.63
C VAL A 85 5.26 0.27 17.61
N SER A 86 5.89 -0.88 17.85
CA SER A 86 5.65 -2.08 17.04
C SER A 86 4.19 -2.52 17.13
N GLU A 87 3.62 -2.58 18.32
CA GLU A 87 2.19 -2.87 18.51
C GLU A 87 1.30 -1.79 17.87
N MET A 88 1.66 -0.52 18.02
CA MET A 88 0.95 0.57 17.35
C MET A 88 0.96 0.41 15.83
N ALA A 89 2.08 0.00 15.25
CA ALA A 89 2.21 -0.20 13.81
C ALA A 89 1.32 -1.34 13.29
N ASP A 90 0.93 -2.30 14.13
CA ASP A 90 -0.01 -3.37 13.76
C ASP A 90 -1.47 -2.90 13.65
N ASP A 91 -1.84 -1.85 14.37
CA ASP A 91 -3.20 -1.30 14.37
C ASP A 91 -3.35 0.01 13.57
N VAL A 92 -2.28 0.81 13.51
CA VAL A 92 -2.32 2.20 13.02
C VAL A 92 -1.48 2.37 11.76
N LEU A 93 -2.06 2.98 10.74
CA LEU A 93 -1.37 3.31 9.48
C LEU A 93 -0.63 4.66 9.53
N GLU A 94 -1.25 5.66 10.16
CA GLU A 94 -0.75 7.03 10.21
C GLU A 94 -1.29 7.78 11.43
N ILE A 95 -0.60 8.85 11.82
CA ILE A 95 -0.98 9.73 12.94
C ILE A 95 -1.39 11.12 12.44
N SER A 96 -2.04 11.92 13.27
CA SER A 96 -2.29 13.33 12.99
C SER A 96 -1.08 14.21 13.33
N SER A 97 -0.93 15.39 12.71
CA SER A 97 0.13 16.34 13.08
C SER A 97 0.03 16.81 14.54
N ALA A 98 -1.19 16.87 15.08
CA ALA A 98 -1.43 17.13 16.51
C ALA A 98 -0.84 16.03 17.39
N SER A 99 -1.00 14.76 17.00
CA SER A 99 -0.39 13.62 17.67
C SER A 99 1.14 13.63 17.57
N ALA A 100 1.70 13.96 16.40
CA ALA A 100 3.14 14.12 16.21
C ALA A 100 3.73 15.21 17.12
N SER A 101 3.09 16.39 17.16
CA SER A 101 3.49 17.50 18.04
C SER A 101 3.37 17.15 19.52
N ARG A 102 2.32 16.42 19.91
CA ARG A 102 2.17 15.91 21.29
C ARG A 102 3.32 14.99 21.67
N LEU A 103 3.65 14.02 20.82
CA LEU A 103 4.72 13.07 21.09
C LEU A 103 6.11 13.75 21.12
N HIS A 104 6.35 14.71 20.21
CA HIS A 104 7.54 15.56 20.26
C HIS A 104 7.70 16.26 21.61
N ASN A 105 6.65 16.95 22.09
CA ASN A 105 6.69 17.68 23.35
C ASN A 105 6.88 16.74 24.54
N ALA A 106 6.21 15.59 24.53
CA ALA A 106 6.34 14.58 25.57
C ALA A 106 7.78 14.05 25.69
N LEU A 107 8.44 13.78 24.55
CA LEU A 107 9.85 13.39 24.52
C LEU A 107 10.76 14.53 24.98
N ALA A 108 10.51 15.77 24.55
CA ALA A 108 11.28 16.92 25.00
C ALA A 108 11.21 17.13 26.54
N ILE A 109 10.04 16.88 27.15
CA ILE A 109 9.85 16.91 28.60
C ILE A 109 10.57 15.75 29.28
N GLY A 110 10.35 14.52 28.81
CA GLY A 110 10.92 13.30 29.39
C GLY A 110 12.45 13.27 29.41
N PHE A 111 13.06 13.83 28.38
CA PHE A 111 14.52 13.89 28.22
C PHE A 111 15.13 15.21 28.72
N LYS A 112 14.36 16.14 29.30
CA LYS A 112 14.81 17.51 29.66
C LYS A 112 16.12 17.59 30.45
N GLU A 113 16.34 16.64 31.36
CA GLU A 113 17.54 16.59 32.23
C GLU A 113 18.62 15.63 31.71
N ARG A 114 18.46 15.09 30.49
CA ARG A 114 19.39 14.14 29.88
C ARG A 114 20.38 14.86 28.94
N PRO A 115 21.66 14.45 28.92
CA PRO A 115 22.67 15.05 28.04
C PRO A 115 22.40 14.79 26.56
N GLU A 116 21.66 13.73 26.25
CA GLU A 116 21.24 13.33 24.89
C GLU A 116 20.15 14.24 24.31
N ASN A 117 19.52 15.08 25.13
CA ASN A 117 18.38 15.88 24.72
C ASN A 117 18.80 17.16 24.00
N ASN A 118 18.42 17.23 22.73
CA ASN A 118 18.51 18.41 21.88
C ASN A 118 17.13 18.97 21.48
N LEU A 119 16.04 18.38 21.99
CA LEU A 119 14.67 18.79 21.69
C LEU A 119 14.25 20.03 22.51
N LYS A 120 13.36 20.84 21.92
CA LYS A 120 12.76 22.01 22.58
C LYS A 120 11.25 21.91 22.47
N GLU A 121 10.57 22.06 23.60
CA GLU A 121 9.11 22.09 23.65
C GLU A 121 8.56 23.12 22.64
N MET A 122 7.63 22.67 21.81
CA MET A 122 6.94 23.46 20.81
C MET A 122 5.60 23.98 21.36
N HIS A 123 5.25 25.21 20.98
CA HIS A 123 3.93 25.74 21.28
C HIS A 123 2.85 24.87 20.60
N PRO A 124 1.70 24.56 21.25
CA PRO A 124 0.68 23.67 20.68
C PRO A 124 0.11 24.10 19.33
N LEU A 125 0.17 25.40 19.02
CA LEU A 125 -0.28 25.98 17.74
C LEU A 125 0.84 26.16 16.70
N ALA A 126 2.10 25.85 17.05
CA ALA A 126 3.21 25.96 16.11
C ALA A 126 3.23 24.77 15.16
N SER A 127 3.51 25.02 13.88
CA SER A 127 3.77 23.96 12.92
C SER A 127 5.18 23.41 13.11
N MET A 128 5.31 22.08 13.02
CA MET A 128 6.62 21.42 13.10
C MET A 128 7.43 21.69 11.83
N PRO A 129 8.62 22.32 11.93
CA PRO A 129 9.46 22.60 10.77
C PRO A 129 10.12 21.32 10.26
N ILE A 130 10.37 21.26 8.95
CA ILE A 130 11.09 20.15 8.33
C ILE A 130 12.57 20.22 8.71
N SER A 131 13.07 19.14 9.29
CA SER A 131 14.48 18.94 9.61
C SER A 131 15.18 18.19 8.47
N ARG A 132 16.37 18.68 8.10
CA ARG A 132 17.19 18.14 7.00
C ARG A 132 18.62 17.81 7.43
N GLN A 133 18.99 18.20 8.64
CA GLN A 133 20.34 17.98 9.15
C GLN A 133 20.40 16.57 9.78
N PRO A 134 21.42 15.77 9.43
CA PRO A 134 21.68 14.52 10.12
C PRO A 134 21.83 14.74 11.62
N ALA A 135 21.18 13.91 12.43
CA ALA A 135 21.35 13.91 13.88
C ALA A 135 22.52 13.01 14.27
N GLU A 136 23.27 13.39 15.30
CA GLU A 136 24.35 12.58 15.86
C GLU A 136 23.78 11.31 16.51
N SER A 137 24.56 10.23 16.58
CA SER A 137 24.07 8.91 17.01
C SER A 137 23.55 8.87 18.46
N ASN A 138 23.93 9.83 19.29
CA ASN A 138 23.51 9.96 20.69
C ASN A 138 22.42 11.01 20.91
N GLU A 139 21.96 11.69 19.86
CA GLU A 139 20.88 12.68 19.97
C GLU A 139 19.51 12.00 19.89
N VAL A 140 18.58 12.50 20.70
CA VAL A 140 17.16 12.14 20.59
C VAL A 140 16.57 12.81 19.35
N VAL A 141 15.94 12.05 18.47
CA VAL A 141 15.24 12.58 17.31
C VAL A 141 13.74 12.51 17.58
N ALA A 142 13.04 13.61 17.38
CA ALA A 142 11.59 13.70 17.31
C ALA A 142 11.25 14.86 16.39
N CYS A 143 11.16 14.67 15.08
CA CYS A 143 11.02 15.80 14.15
C CYS A 143 10.28 15.44 12.86
N ARG A 144 9.78 16.47 12.16
CA ARG A 144 9.24 16.33 10.81
C ARG A 144 10.40 16.22 9.82
N ILE A 145 10.35 15.24 8.95
CA ILE A 145 11.31 15.04 7.86
C ILE A 145 10.58 14.88 6.53
N SER A 146 11.30 15.07 5.43
CA SER A 146 10.82 14.78 4.08
C SER A 146 11.78 13.77 3.44
N LEU A 147 11.23 12.66 2.97
CA LEU A 147 11.98 11.57 2.33
C LEU A 147 12.16 11.87 0.85
N ASP A 148 13.34 11.55 0.34
CA ASP A 148 13.55 11.49 -1.11
C ASP A 148 12.91 10.22 -1.66
N ARG A 149 11.98 10.36 -2.62
CA ARG A 149 11.27 9.22 -3.25
C ARG A 149 12.19 8.23 -3.94
N SER A 150 13.37 8.68 -4.40
CA SER A 150 14.29 7.82 -5.16
C SER A 150 15.21 6.98 -4.28
N SER A 151 15.52 7.45 -3.07
CA SER A 151 16.42 6.75 -2.14
C SER A 151 15.69 6.13 -0.95
N GLY A 152 14.62 6.76 -0.46
CA GLY A 152 13.94 6.34 0.77
C GLY A 152 14.81 6.48 2.03
N ILE A 153 15.95 7.18 1.95
CA ILE A 153 16.85 7.38 3.10
C ILE A 153 16.36 8.58 3.91
N CYS A 154 16.19 8.41 5.22
CA CYS A 154 15.85 9.52 6.10
C CYS A 154 17.03 10.51 6.23
N PRO A 155 16.85 11.81 5.93
CA PRO A 155 17.95 12.77 5.98
C PRO A 155 18.48 13.00 7.40
N VAL A 156 17.66 12.76 8.43
CA VAL A 156 18.02 13.01 9.83
C VAL A 156 18.60 11.75 10.49
N THR A 157 17.91 10.62 10.38
CA THR A 157 18.31 9.37 11.07
C THR A 157 19.17 8.46 10.21
N GLN A 158 19.33 8.75 8.91
CA GLN A 158 20.00 7.89 7.93
C GLN A 158 19.38 6.48 7.80
N ALA A 159 18.20 6.27 8.39
CA ALA A 159 17.47 5.02 8.29
C ALA A 159 16.89 4.85 6.88
N GLN A 160 17.18 3.72 6.26
CA GLN A 160 16.56 3.31 5.00
C GLN A 160 15.12 2.89 5.27
N GLN A 161 14.16 3.58 4.64
CA GLN A 161 12.78 3.10 4.60
C GLN A 161 12.67 1.88 3.70
N ARG A 162 11.78 0.96 4.05
CA ARG A 162 11.55 -0.29 3.32
C ARG A 162 10.19 -0.30 2.65
N LEU A 163 10.11 -1.00 1.52
CA LEU A 163 8.85 -1.44 0.95
C LEU A 163 8.33 -2.63 1.75
N ILE A 164 7.16 -2.47 2.35
CA ILE A 164 6.46 -3.52 3.10
C ILE A 164 5.56 -4.25 2.11
N VAL A 165 6.03 -5.38 1.64
CA VAL A 165 5.30 -6.25 0.72
C VAL A 165 4.24 -7.09 1.44
N LEU A 166 3.26 -7.58 0.70
CA LEU A 166 2.30 -8.54 1.22
C LEU A 166 2.99 -9.87 1.56
N GLU A 167 2.88 -10.27 2.82
CA GLU A 167 3.26 -11.61 3.26
C GLU A 167 2.41 -12.69 2.55
N PRO A 168 2.87 -13.95 2.47
CA PRO A 168 2.10 -15.01 1.80
C PRO A 168 0.68 -15.20 2.36
N SER A 169 0.50 -15.05 3.68
CA SER A 169 -0.81 -15.09 4.35
C SER A 169 -1.70 -13.91 3.92
N GLN A 170 -1.13 -12.70 3.91
CA GLN A 170 -1.79 -11.47 3.50
C GLN A 170 -2.18 -11.46 2.02
N ARG A 171 -1.33 -12.02 1.15
CA ARG A 171 -1.61 -12.18 -0.28
C ARG A 171 -2.79 -13.13 -0.50
N ARG A 172 -2.83 -14.24 0.25
CA ARG A 172 -3.93 -15.20 0.23
C ARG A 172 -5.23 -14.59 0.75
N GLN A 173 -5.16 -13.79 1.82
CA GLN A 173 -6.29 -13.03 2.32
C GLN A 173 -6.83 -12.06 1.26
N LEU A 174 -5.96 -11.24 0.64
CA LEU A 174 -6.38 -10.33 -0.43
C LEU A 174 -6.99 -11.08 -1.62
N HIS A 175 -6.44 -12.23 -2.00
CA HIS A 175 -7.01 -13.10 -3.03
C HIS A 175 -8.44 -13.53 -2.68
N ASP A 176 -8.67 -14.01 -1.46
CA ASP A 176 -9.98 -14.48 -1.00
C ASP A 176 -11.00 -13.33 -0.84
N ASP A 177 -10.52 -12.16 -0.42
CA ASP A 177 -11.31 -10.93 -0.35
C ASP A 177 -11.76 -10.48 -1.74
N LEU A 178 -10.90 -10.56 -2.76
CA LEU A 178 -11.26 -10.27 -4.16
C LEU A 178 -12.33 -11.22 -4.70
N LEU A 179 -12.24 -12.52 -4.38
CA LEU A 179 -13.27 -13.51 -4.72
C LEU A 179 -14.61 -13.15 -4.08
N THR A 180 -14.61 -12.79 -2.80
CA THR A 180 -15.82 -12.37 -2.07
C THR A 180 -16.41 -11.10 -2.67
N LEU A 181 -15.56 -10.12 -2.98
CA LEU A 181 -15.98 -8.85 -3.56
C LEU A 181 -16.57 -8.97 -4.95
N SER A 182 -16.03 -9.87 -5.77
CA SER A 182 -16.57 -10.14 -7.11
C SER A 182 -18.04 -10.56 -7.04
N ARG A 183 -18.40 -11.39 -6.06
CA ARG A 183 -19.79 -11.80 -5.79
C ARG A 183 -20.67 -10.61 -5.42
N GLU A 184 -20.20 -9.80 -4.48
CA GLU A 184 -20.98 -8.69 -3.92
C GLU A 184 -21.21 -7.56 -4.91
N GLN A 185 -20.20 -7.24 -5.73
CA GLN A 185 -20.35 -6.28 -6.82
C GLN A 185 -21.27 -6.83 -7.90
N PHE A 186 -21.10 -8.09 -8.31
CA PHE A 186 -21.98 -8.69 -9.30
C PHE A 186 -23.44 -8.70 -8.83
N SER A 187 -23.70 -8.98 -7.56
CA SER A 187 -25.04 -8.97 -6.96
C SER A 187 -25.78 -7.63 -7.10
N LYS A 188 -25.05 -6.51 -7.15
CA LYS A 188 -25.63 -5.16 -7.32
C LYS A 188 -26.06 -4.88 -8.76
N PHE A 189 -25.46 -5.59 -9.73
CA PHE A 189 -25.70 -5.39 -11.17
C PHE A 189 -26.33 -6.61 -11.86
N ALA A 190 -26.54 -7.71 -11.14
CA ALA A 190 -27.16 -8.93 -11.65
C ALA A 190 -28.56 -8.62 -12.19
N GLY A 191 -28.82 -9.03 -13.43
CA GLY A 191 -30.13 -8.88 -14.07
C GLY A 191 -31.12 -9.93 -13.59
N LYS A 192 -32.32 -9.94 -14.21
CA LYS A 192 -33.38 -10.94 -13.95
C LYS A 192 -33.21 -12.25 -14.73
N ARG A 193 -32.01 -12.58 -15.25
CA ARG A 193 -31.81 -13.82 -16.01
C ARG A 193 -31.40 -14.95 -15.06
N ASP A 194 -31.94 -16.14 -15.28
CA ASP A 194 -31.71 -17.31 -14.41
C ASP A 194 -30.25 -17.80 -14.40
N ASP A 195 -29.45 -17.43 -15.41
CA ASP A 195 -28.01 -17.75 -15.52
C ASP A 195 -27.09 -16.69 -14.89
N GLU A 196 -27.63 -15.63 -14.30
CA GLU A 196 -26.89 -14.51 -13.69
C GLU A 196 -26.91 -14.56 -12.17
N THR A 197 -26.41 -15.65 -11.61
CA THR A 197 -26.23 -15.79 -10.16
C THR A 197 -24.97 -15.03 -9.71
N PRO A 198 -24.96 -14.41 -8.51
CA PRO A 198 -23.75 -13.85 -7.92
C PRO A 198 -22.58 -14.83 -7.86
N GLU A 199 -22.88 -16.11 -7.64
CA GLU A 199 -21.93 -17.21 -7.59
C GLU A 199 -21.15 -17.34 -8.89
N ARG A 200 -21.78 -17.05 -10.05
CA ARG A 200 -21.12 -17.11 -11.36
C ARG A 200 -19.89 -16.20 -11.42
N ALA A 201 -19.94 -14.99 -10.87
CA ALA A 201 -18.80 -14.07 -10.91
C ALA A 201 -17.60 -14.63 -10.15
N THR A 202 -17.83 -15.19 -8.96
CA THR A 202 -16.79 -15.82 -8.14
C THR A 202 -16.27 -17.10 -8.79
N GLU A 203 -17.15 -17.95 -9.32
CA GLU A 203 -16.75 -19.18 -10.02
C GLU A 203 -15.88 -18.91 -11.24
N GLU A 204 -16.25 -17.92 -12.06
CA GLU A 204 -15.46 -17.54 -13.24
C GLU A 204 -14.12 -16.92 -12.85
N LEU A 205 -14.08 -16.10 -11.79
CA LEU A 205 -12.84 -15.55 -11.27
C LEU A 205 -11.94 -16.62 -10.65
N LEU A 206 -12.51 -17.61 -9.97
CA LEU A 206 -11.78 -18.76 -9.43
C LEU A 206 -11.19 -19.62 -10.55
N LYS A 207 -11.96 -19.92 -11.61
CA LYS A 207 -11.44 -20.62 -12.81
C LYS A 207 -10.25 -19.90 -13.43
N PHE A 208 -10.29 -18.56 -13.45
CA PHE A 208 -9.15 -17.77 -13.91
C PHE A 208 -7.95 -17.87 -12.98
N SER A 209 -8.16 -17.79 -11.65
CA SER A 209 -7.10 -17.97 -10.65
C SER A 209 -6.41 -19.33 -10.78
N ASP A 210 -7.20 -20.40 -10.82
CA ASP A 210 -6.72 -21.78 -10.96
C ASP A 210 -5.93 -21.95 -12.26
N TRP A 211 -6.48 -21.47 -13.38
CA TRP A 211 -5.78 -21.47 -14.66
C TRP A 211 -4.43 -20.77 -14.56
N LEU A 212 -4.36 -19.58 -13.96
CA LEU A 212 -3.12 -18.81 -13.87
C LEU A 212 -2.08 -19.50 -12.98
N ASN A 213 -2.51 -20.19 -11.92
CA ASN A 213 -1.64 -20.96 -11.03
C ASN A 213 -1.12 -22.27 -11.68
N GLU A 214 -1.95 -22.93 -12.48
CA GLU A 214 -1.66 -24.24 -13.10
C GLU A 214 -1.01 -24.16 -14.48
N ARG A 215 -1.04 -22.99 -15.13
CA ARG A 215 -0.55 -22.82 -16.48
C ARG A 215 0.96 -23.12 -16.62
N ASP A 216 1.30 -23.92 -17.63
CA ASP A 216 2.68 -24.15 -18.09
C ASP A 216 3.29 -22.95 -18.83
N GLY A 217 4.63 -22.88 -18.87
CA GLY A 217 5.40 -21.85 -19.57
C GLY A 217 5.89 -20.74 -18.65
N GLU A 218 6.43 -19.66 -19.21
CA GLU A 218 7.02 -18.58 -18.43
C GLU A 218 5.98 -17.87 -17.55
N PRO A 219 6.33 -17.49 -16.30
CA PRO A 219 5.43 -16.71 -15.46
C PRO A 219 5.21 -15.33 -16.06
N PHE A 220 4.00 -14.80 -15.95
CA PHE A 220 3.74 -13.41 -16.29
C PHE A 220 4.35 -12.51 -15.22
N THR A 221 5.12 -11.53 -15.65
CA THR A 221 5.79 -10.56 -14.78
C THR A 221 5.18 -9.17 -14.92
N ALA A 222 4.34 -8.93 -15.92
CA ALA A 222 3.54 -7.72 -16.04
C ALA A 222 2.09 -8.04 -16.41
N ILE A 223 1.15 -7.56 -15.60
CA ILE A 223 -0.28 -7.61 -15.88
C ILE A 223 -0.73 -6.23 -16.39
N LEU A 224 -1.47 -6.20 -17.49
CA LEU A 224 -1.91 -4.95 -18.12
C LEU A 224 -3.44 -4.84 -18.01
N ASP A 225 -3.88 -3.72 -17.48
CA ASP A 225 -5.26 -3.27 -17.58
C ASP A 225 -5.51 -2.77 -19.01
N GLY A 226 -5.97 -3.68 -19.87
CA GLY A 226 -6.11 -3.42 -21.30
C GLY A 226 -7.22 -2.42 -21.60
N ALA A 227 -8.24 -2.29 -20.74
CA ALA A 227 -9.28 -1.27 -20.89
C ALA A 227 -8.69 0.13 -20.65
N ASN A 228 -7.98 0.31 -19.55
CA ASN A 228 -7.35 1.57 -19.19
C ASN A 228 -6.33 2.02 -20.24
N ILE A 229 -5.46 1.11 -20.70
CA ILE A 229 -4.48 1.39 -21.76
C ILE A 229 -5.17 1.68 -23.10
N GLY A 230 -6.17 0.88 -23.47
CA GLY A 230 -6.90 1.05 -24.74
C GLY A 230 -7.67 2.37 -24.85
N TYR A 231 -8.07 2.95 -23.72
CA TYR A 231 -8.75 4.25 -23.64
C TYR A 231 -7.86 5.41 -23.18
N TYR A 232 -6.57 5.17 -22.97
CA TYR A 232 -5.68 6.22 -22.50
C TYR A 232 -5.70 7.43 -23.45
N MET A 233 -6.07 8.60 -22.91
CA MET A 233 -6.26 9.86 -23.64
C MET A 233 -7.24 9.78 -24.84
N GLN A 234 -8.23 8.88 -24.79
CA GLN A 234 -9.26 8.71 -25.83
C GLN A 234 -10.57 9.43 -25.51
N SER A 235 -10.59 10.39 -24.58
CA SER A 235 -11.80 11.14 -24.21
C SER A 235 -12.04 12.36 -25.11
N PHE A 236 -11.96 12.20 -26.43
CA PHE A 236 -12.20 13.26 -27.43
C PHE A 236 -13.27 12.81 -28.46
N ASP A 237 -13.75 13.73 -29.31
CA ASP A 237 -14.89 13.53 -30.25
C ASP A 237 -14.78 12.29 -31.16
N LYS A 238 -13.57 11.79 -31.41
CA LYS A 238 -13.30 10.59 -32.20
C LYS A 238 -12.52 9.52 -31.44
N GLY A 239 -12.40 9.67 -30.13
CA GLY A 239 -11.65 8.74 -29.31
C GLY A 239 -12.37 7.40 -29.21
N ARG A 240 -11.58 6.33 -29.27
CA ARG A 240 -12.08 4.97 -29.37
C ARG A 240 -11.12 4.01 -28.67
N PHE A 241 -11.56 2.77 -28.44
CA PHE A 241 -10.66 1.77 -27.89
C PHE A 241 -9.55 1.48 -28.90
N ASN A 242 -8.27 1.58 -28.52
CA ASN A 242 -7.17 1.56 -29.48
C ASN A 242 -6.15 0.44 -29.18
N TYR A 243 -6.11 -0.59 -30.03
CA TYR A 243 -5.19 -1.72 -29.89
C TYR A 243 -3.72 -1.36 -30.15
N HIS A 244 -3.43 -0.27 -30.87
CA HIS A 244 -2.05 0.19 -31.06
C HIS A 244 -1.43 0.66 -29.75
N GLN A 245 -2.22 1.27 -28.85
CA GLN A 245 -1.76 1.65 -27.51
C GLN A 245 -1.40 0.40 -26.68
N ILE A 246 -2.22 -0.65 -26.76
CA ILE A 246 -1.95 -1.93 -26.10
C ILE A 246 -0.68 -2.57 -26.66
N LYS A 247 -0.53 -2.60 -27.99
CA LYS A 247 0.67 -3.13 -28.63
C LYS A 247 1.92 -2.35 -28.21
N PHE A 248 1.88 -1.03 -28.24
CA PHE A 248 2.99 -0.18 -27.84
C PHE A 248 3.44 -0.46 -26.40
N MET A 249 2.48 -0.62 -25.48
CA MET A 249 2.77 -1.02 -24.10
C MET A 249 3.38 -2.42 -23.99
N VAL A 250 2.82 -3.41 -24.69
CA VAL A 250 3.32 -4.79 -24.70
C VAL A 250 4.75 -4.83 -25.23
N ASP A 251 5.01 -4.25 -26.40
CA ASP A 251 6.33 -4.25 -27.03
C ASP A 251 7.37 -3.59 -26.11
N THR A 252 7.04 -2.41 -25.55
CA THR A 252 7.92 -1.67 -24.63
C THR A 252 8.29 -2.48 -23.39
N LEU A 253 7.35 -3.23 -22.82
CA LEU A 253 7.60 -4.07 -21.64
C LEU A 253 8.38 -5.35 -21.99
N GLU A 254 8.09 -5.97 -23.14
CA GLU A 254 8.82 -7.15 -23.63
C GLU A 254 10.28 -6.81 -23.97
N GLU A 255 10.55 -5.64 -24.56
CA GLU A 255 11.90 -5.13 -24.81
C GLU A 255 12.69 -4.92 -23.50
N ARG A 256 11.99 -4.69 -22.39
CA ARG A 256 12.56 -4.59 -21.04
C ARG A 256 12.61 -5.94 -20.31
N GLY A 257 12.33 -7.04 -21.00
CA GLY A 257 12.42 -8.39 -20.44
C GLY A 257 11.23 -8.82 -19.60
N GLU A 258 10.09 -8.11 -19.66
CA GLU A 258 8.87 -8.51 -18.96
C GLU A 258 8.01 -9.46 -19.81
N ASN A 259 7.43 -10.49 -19.17
CA ASN A 259 6.45 -11.36 -19.79
C ASN A 259 5.03 -10.88 -19.47
N VAL A 260 4.35 -10.36 -20.48
CA VAL A 260 3.08 -9.64 -20.33
C VAL A 260 1.83 -10.53 -20.44
N LEU A 261 0.84 -10.29 -19.57
CA LEU A 261 -0.57 -10.68 -19.72
C LEU A 261 -1.47 -9.43 -19.79
N VAL A 262 -2.18 -9.26 -20.89
CA VAL A 262 -3.20 -8.23 -21.08
C VAL A 262 -4.56 -8.78 -20.69
N VAL A 263 -5.24 -8.14 -19.74
CA VAL A 263 -6.61 -8.47 -19.33
C VAL A 263 -7.54 -7.44 -19.96
N ILE A 264 -8.57 -7.90 -20.68
CA ILE A 264 -9.58 -7.02 -21.28
C ILE A 264 -11.00 -7.47 -20.94
N PRO A 265 -11.95 -6.52 -20.81
CA PRO A 265 -13.37 -6.81 -20.79
C PRO A 265 -13.79 -7.63 -22.00
N HIS A 266 -14.75 -8.54 -21.78
CA HIS A 266 -15.31 -9.43 -22.80
C HIS A 266 -15.52 -8.77 -24.17
N LYS A 267 -16.19 -7.61 -24.18
CA LYS A 267 -16.60 -6.91 -25.40
C LYS A 267 -15.44 -6.46 -26.29
N TYR A 268 -14.28 -6.15 -25.71
CA TYR A 268 -13.12 -5.67 -26.48
C TYR A 268 -12.36 -6.81 -27.16
N GLY A 269 -12.67 -8.07 -26.84
CA GLY A 269 -12.09 -9.25 -27.48
C GLY A 269 -12.75 -9.68 -28.80
N TYR A 270 -13.48 -8.78 -29.45
CA TYR A 270 -14.21 -9.02 -30.70
C TYR A 270 -13.86 -7.99 -31.77
N ASN A 271 -14.05 -8.36 -33.05
CA ASN A 271 -13.80 -7.48 -34.19
C ASN A 271 -14.73 -6.25 -34.25
N SER A 272 -15.85 -6.28 -33.53
CA SER A 272 -16.80 -5.17 -33.46
C SER A 272 -17.58 -5.21 -32.16
N PHE A 273 -17.82 -4.04 -31.56
CA PHE A 273 -18.49 -3.92 -30.27
C PHE A 273 -19.14 -2.54 -30.09
N TYR A 274 -20.08 -2.47 -29.15
CA TYR A 274 -20.67 -1.21 -28.73
C TYR A 274 -19.88 -0.62 -27.55
N THR A 275 -19.40 0.62 -27.70
CA THR A 275 -18.75 1.38 -26.62
C THR A 275 -19.79 2.09 -25.76
N SER A 276 -20.89 2.53 -26.37
CA SER A 276 -22.09 3.05 -25.72
C SER A 276 -23.34 2.66 -26.52
N LYS A 277 -24.55 3.02 -26.03
CA LYS A 277 -25.83 2.74 -26.72
C LYS A 277 -25.88 3.27 -28.16
N SER A 278 -25.14 4.35 -28.45
CA SER A 278 -25.14 5.03 -29.74
C SER A 278 -23.84 4.88 -30.54
N HIS A 279 -22.79 4.30 -29.94
CA HIS A 279 -21.47 4.23 -30.56
C HIS A 279 -21.05 2.77 -30.76
N HIS A 280 -20.98 2.36 -32.02
CA HIS A 280 -20.48 1.08 -32.46
C HIS A 280 -19.09 1.26 -33.06
N GLN A 281 -18.13 0.46 -32.59
CA GLN A 281 -16.77 0.44 -33.09
C GLN A 281 -16.52 -0.87 -33.83
N GLN A 282 -15.91 -0.78 -35.00
CA GLN A 282 -15.35 -1.92 -35.73
C GLN A 282 -13.83 -1.75 -35.77
N LEU A 283 -13.11 -2.83 -35.44
CA LEU A 283 -11.66 -2.84 -35.51
C LEU A 283 -11.20 -2.85 -36.97
N ASP A 284 -10.16 -2.08 -37.27
CA ASP A 284 -9.53 -2.09 -38.59
C ASP A 284 -8.68 -3.37 -38.81
N ALA A 285 -8.00 -3.48 -39.95
CA ALA A 285 -7.21 -4.66 -40.28
C ALA A 285 -5.99 -4.83 -39.36
N GLU A 286 -5.36 -3.73 -38.96
CA GLU A 286 -4.16 -3.74 -38.13
C GLU A 286 -4.51 -4.06 -36.68
N GLU A 287 -5.54 -3.43 -36.13
CA GLU A 287 -6.06 -3.73 -34.78
C GLU A 287 -6.48 -5.20 -34.64
N ARG A 288 -7.15 -5.77 -35.66
CA ARG A 288 -7.48 -7.20 -35.67
C ARG A 288 -6.24 -8.07 -35.70
N THR A 289 -5.20 -7.66 -36.44
CA THR A 289 -3.93 -8.37 -36.50
C THR A 289 -3.25 -8.36 -35.13
N ILE A 290 -3.22 -7.21 -34.45
CA ILE A 290 -2.68 -7.06 -33.10
C ILE A 290 -3.43 -7.96 -32.11
N MET A 291 -4.77 -7.87 -32.07
CA MET A 291 -5.58 -8.68 -31.15
C MET A 291 -5.37 -10.19 -31.37
N ASN A 292 -5.37 -10.64 -32.62
CA ASN A 292 -5.15 -12.05 -32.97
C ASN A 292 -3.73 -12.52 -32.65
N ASP A 293 -2.73 -11.63 -32.76
CA ASP A 293 -1.36 -11.91 -32.37
C ASP A 293 -1.25 -12.19 -30.87
N LEU A 294 -1.80 -11.30 -30.04
CA LEU A 294 -1.80 -11.46 -28.59
C LEU A 294 -2.56 -12.71 -28.14
N LEU A 295 -3.71 -13.02 -28.77
CA LEU A 295 -4.46 -14.26 -28.52
C LEU A 295 -3.63 -15.50 -28.89
N ARG A 296 -3.00 -15.51 -30.08
CA ARG A 296 -2.17 -16.62 -30.55
C ARG A 296 -0.98 -16.86 -29.63
N ARG A 297 -0.36 -15.80 -29.12
CA ARG A 297 0.75 -15.83 -28.16
C ARG A 297 0.31 -16.13 -26.73
N LYS A 298 -1.00 -16.31 -26.47
CA LYS A 298 -1.59 -16.51 -25.13
C LYS A 298 -1.29 -15.36 -24.15
N LYS A 299 -1.18 -14.12 -24.66
CA LYS A 299 -0.91 -12.91 -23.89
C LYS A 299 -2.14 -12.03 -23.67
N LEU A 300 -3.31 -12.39 -24.23
CA LEU A 300 -4.56 -11.67 -24.04
C LEU A 300 -5.58 -12.59 -23.35
N TYR A 301 -6.06 -12.19 -22.17
CA TYR A 301 -7.16 -12.83 -21.48
C TYR A 301 -8.44 -12.01 -21.64
N LYS A 302 -9.50 -12.69 -22.10
CA LYS A 302 -10.83 -12.09 -22.25
C LYS A 302 -11.66 -12.43 -21.02
N VAL A 303 -12.00 -11.42 -20.25
CA VAL A 303 -12.84 -11.56 -19.06
C VAL A 303 -14.22 -12.07 -19.48
N PRO A 304 -14.83 -13.05 -18.78
CA PRO A 304 -16.17 -13.55 -19.07
C PRO A 304 -17.24 -12.44 -19.10
N PRO A 305 -18.31 -12.60 -19.89
CA PRO A 305 -19.34 -11.58 -20.02
C PRO A 305 -19.93 -11.18 -18.65
N ARG A 306 -20.08 -9.86 -18.46
CA ARG A 306 -20.65 -9.23 -17.26
C ARG A 306 -19.83 -9.35 -15.98
N CYS A 307 -18.68 -10.00 -16.02
CA CYS A 307 -17.70 -9.89 -14.94
C CYS A 307 -16.93 -8.58 -15.11
N LEU A 308 -16.61 -7.93 -13.99
CA LEU A 308 -15.74 -6.76 -13.99
C LEU A 308 -14.30 -7.23 -14.18
N ASP A 309 -13.58 -6.60 -15.09
CA ASP A 309 -12.18 -6.90 -15.39
C ASP A 309 -11.24 -6.52 -14.25
N ASP A 310 -11.64 -5.59 -13.40
CA ASP A 310 -10.87 -5.14 -12.24
C ASP A 310 -10.39 -6.29 -11.37
N PHE A 311 -11.32 -7.18 -11.01
CA PHE A 311 -10.99 -8.34 -10.19
C PHE A 311 -9.99 -9.29 -10.86
N TYR A 312 -9.96 -9.37 -12.19
CA TYR A 312 -9.10 -10.30 -12.91
C TYR A 312 -7.66 -9.78 -12.95
N TRP A 313 -7.45 -8.51 -13.30
CA TRP A 313 -6.09 -7.97 -13.28
C TRP A 313 -5.56 -7.77 -11.85
N MET A 314 -6.42 -7.46 -10.86
CA MET A 314 -6.03 -7.45 -9.44
C MET A 314 -5.64 -8.85 -8.96
N LEU A 315 -6.50 -9.85 -9.17
CA LEU A 315 -6.21 -11.21 -8.73
C LEU A 315 -4.97 -11.78 -9.42
N ALA A 316 -4.79 -11.50 -10.71
CA ALA A 316 -3.58 -11.90 -11.43
C ALA A 316 -2.30 -11.34 -10.81
N SER A 317 -2.38 -10.12 -10.24
CA SER A 317 -1.21 -9.48 -9.64
C SER A 317 -0.76 -10.13 -8.31
N VAL A 318 -1.66 -10.87 -7.65
CA VAL A 318 -1.40 -11.57 -6.38
C VAL A 318 -1.34 -13.09 -6.53
N SER A 319 -1.40 -13.61 -7.76
CA SER A 319 -1.24 -15.04 -8.04
C SER A 319 0.21 -15.49 -7.87
N ASP A 320 0.38 -16.66 -7.24
CA ASP A 320 1.70 -17.28 -7.08
C ASP A 320 2.22 -17.89 -8.40
N GLN A 321 1.34 -18.12 -9.39
CA GLN A 321 1.68 -18.73 -10.68
C GLN A 321 2.50 -20.02 -10.52
N VAL A 322 2.08 -20.90 -9.59
CA VAL A 322 2.85 -22.03 -9.04
C VAL A 322 3.60 -22.84 -10.11
N SER A 323 2.89 -23.30 -11.14
CA SER A 323 3.46 -24.18 -12.17
C SER A 323 4.49 -23.46 -13.06
N ALA A 324 4.23 -22.19 -13.38
CA ALA A 324 5.10 -21.36 -14.20
C ALA A 324 6.32 -20.85 -13.43
N ARG A 325 6.11 -20.44 -12.17
CA ARG A 325 7.12 -19.82 -11.29
C ARG A 325 8.12 -20.84 -10.77
N LYS A 326 7.72 -22.11 -10.58
CA LYS A 326 8.59 -23.19 -10.06
C LYS A 326 9.33 -22.79 -8.77
N GLU A 327 8.62 -22.12 -7.87
CA GLU A 327 9.12 -21.62 -6.58
C GLU A 327 10.24 -20.56 -6.66
N VAL A 328 10.50 -19.99 -7.85
CA VAL A 328 11.49 -18.91 -8.02
C VAL A 328 10.91 -17.56 -7.57
N ASP A 329 11.68 -16.78 -6.82
CA ASP A 329 11.31 -15.38 -6.57
C ASP A 329 11.49 -14.56 -7.86
N LEU A 330 10.40 -13.95 -8.32
CA LEU A 330 10.38 -13.12 -9.52
C LEU A 330 10.67 -11.65 -9.23
N SER A 331 10.86 -11.28 -7.96
CA SER A 331 11.24 -9.92 -7.57
C SER A 331 12.56 -9.51 -8.22
N VAL A 332 12.67 -8.23 -8.53
CA VAL A 332 13.87 -7.64 -9.14
C VAL A 332 14.59 -6.82 -8.08
N ALA A 333 15.89 -7.06 -7.92
CA ALA A 333 16.73 -6.35 -6.95
C ALA A 333 17.01 -4.90 -7.39
N ASN A 334 17.35 -4.04 -6.42
CA ASN A 334 17.67 -2.63 -6.69
C ASN A 334 18.94 -2.44 -7.54
N ASP A 335 19.87 -3.38 -7.49
CA ASP A 335 21.13 -3.40 -8.23
C ASP A 335 21.10 -4.33 -9.44
N ASP A 336 19.89 -4.67 -9.93
CA ASP A 336 19.72 -5.58 -11.06
C ASP A 336 20.41 -5.07 -12.33
N SER A 337 21.41 -5.84 -12.78
CA SER A 337 22.24 -5.51 -13.94
C SER A 337 21.52 -5.60 -15.29
N SER A 338 20.30 -6.17 -15.34
CA SER A 338 19.52 -6.30 -16.57
C SER A 338 18.72 -5.05 -16.91
N GLY A 339 18.74 -4.04 -16.04
CA GLY A 339 18.02 -2.77 -16.23
C GLY A 339 16.50 -2.90 -16.03
N ARG A 340 16.04 -4.04 -15.49
CA ARG A 340 14.65 -4.22 -15.08
C ARG A 340 14.34 -3.37 -13.86
N TRP A 341 13.09 -2.95 -13.72
CA TRP A 341 12.69 -2.16 -12.57
C TRP A 341 12.70 -2.99 -11.30
N PRO A 342 13.28 -2.48 -10.21
CA PRO A 342 13.24 -3.17 -8.94
C PRO A 342 11.81 -3.33 -8.42
N GLY A 343 11.63 -4.29 -7.51
CA GLY A 343 10.38 -4.52 -6.81
C GLY A 343 9.72 -5.85 -7.15
N VAL A 344 8.51 -6.03 -6.63
CA VAL A 344 7.78 -7.29 -6.72
C VAL A 344 7.29 -7.59 -8.13
N ARG A 345 7.01 -8.86 -8.38
CA ARG A 345 6.37 -9.32 -9.62
C ARG A 345 5.18 -10.24 -9.33
N PRO A 346 4.13 -10.16 -10.16
CA PRO A 346 4.03 -9.28 -11.35
C PRO A 346 3.75 -7.81 -10.98
N VAL A 347 4.24 -6.89 -11.82
CA VAL A 347 3.78 -5.49 -11.81
C VAL A 347 2.42 -5.38 -12.50
N LEU A 348 1.63 -4.38 -12.13
CA LEU A 348 0.31 -4.12 -12.68
C LEU A 348 0.28 -2.73 -13.32
N ILE A 349 0.11 -2.70 -14.64
CA ILE A 349 0.13 -1.47 -15.43
C ILE A 349 -1.29 -0.93 -15.56
N SER A 350 -1.58 0.13 -14.80
CA SER A 350 -2.84 0.87 -14.89
C SER A 350 -2.66 2.30 -14.38
N ASN A 351 -3.43 3.24 -14.93
CA ASN A 351 -3.61 4.59 -14.39
C ASN A 351 -4.91 4.72 -13.59
N ASP A 352 -5.66 3.62 -13.43
CA ASP A 352 -6.85 3.62 -12.61
C ASP A 352 -6.45 3.84 -11.14
N GLN A 353 -7.03 4.88 -10.54
CA GLN A 353 -6.82 5.20 -9.14
C GLN A 353 -7.78 4.45 -8.22
N MET A 354 -8.69 3.65 -8.81
CA MET A 354 -9.62 2.78 -8.08
C MET A 354 -10.50 3.58 -7.09
N ARG A 355 -10.77 4.87 -7.39
CA ARG A 355 -11.43 5.83 -6.48
C ARG A 355 -12.96 5.70 -6.42
N ASP A 356 -13.53 5.13 -7.45
CA ASP A 356 -14.98 4.99 -7.72
C ASP A 356 -15.52 3.58 -7.45
N HIS A 357 -14.61 2.64 -7.22
CA HIS A 357 -14.91 1.26 -6.90
C HIS A 357 -14.98 1.14 -5.37
N LYS A 358 -16.06 0.55 -4.84
CA LYS A 358 -16.27 0.37 -3.40
C LYS A 358 -15.30 -0.68 -2.82
N TRP A 359 -14.00 -0.36 -2.80
CA TRP A 359 -12.94 -1.11 -2.14
C TRP A 359 -12.91 -0.88 -0.63
N GLU A 360 -13.89 -0.15 -0.08
CA GLU A 360 -14.13 -0.01 1.36
C GLU A 360 -14.25 -1.37 2.09
N LEU A 361 -14.48 -2.45 1.33
CA LEU A 361 -14.58 -3.82 1.81
C LEU A 361 -13.24 -4.56 1.80
N LEU A 362 -12.22 -4.07 1.10
CA LEU A 362 -10.85 -4.55 1.27
C LEU A 362 -10.28 -3.98 2.56
N GLU A 363 -9.53 -4.81 3.28
CA GLU A 363 -8.79 -4.34 4.45
C GLU A 363 -7.82 -3.21 4.00
N PRO A 364 -7.92 -1.99 4.58
CA PRO A 364 -7.20 -0.82 4.07
C PRO A 364 -5.68 -0.98 4.01
N ARG A 365 -5.07 -1.70 4.96
CA ARG A 365 -3.62 -1.94 4.98
C ARG A 365 -3.21 -2.88 3.84
N LEU A 366 -3.93 -3.97 3.61
CA LEU A 366 -3.69 -4.91 2.51
C LEU A 366 -3.81 -4.20 1.17
N PHE A 367 -4.87 -3.40 0.98
CA PHE A 367 -5.05 -2.63 -0.25
C PHE A 367 -3.91 -1.63 -0.45
N ARG A 368 -3.50 -0.91 0.60
CA ARG A 368 -2.39 0.06 0.52
C ARG A 368 -1.06 -0.61 0.16
N ARG A 369 -0.73 -1.73 0.81
CA ARG A 369 0.48 -2.52 0.52
C ARG A 369 0.46 -3.03 -0.91
N TRP A 370 -0.66 -3.63 -1.33
CA TRP A 370 -0.84 -4.11 -2.68
C TRP A 370 -0.65 -2.99 -3.72
N TYR A 371 -1.37 -1.88 -3.56
CA TYR A 371 -1.32 -0.74 -4.47
C TYR A 371 0.11 -0.20 -4.57
N GLY A 372 0.74 0.07 -3.42
CA GLY A 372 2.09 0.61 -3.35
C GLY A 372 3.18 -0.33 -3.86
N CYS A 373 2.94 -1.65 -3.92
CA CYS A 373 3.92 -2.63 -4.40
C CYS A 373 3.74 -3.02 -5.88
N HIS A 374 2.50 -3.09 -6.37
CA HIS A 374 2.21 -3.66 -7.68
C HIS A 374 1.89 -2.62 -8.75
N ILE A 375 1.23 -1.52 -8.41
CA ILE A 375 0.73 -0.55 -9.41
C ILE A 375 1.89 0.25 -10.00
N VAL A 376 1.96 0.26 -11.33
CA VAL A 376 2.85 1.12 -12.11
C VAL A 376 1.99 1.97 -13.04
N ASN A 377 2.04 3.28 -12.83
CA ASN A 377 1.34 4.24 -13.69
C ASN A 377 2.19 4.56 -14.92
N TYR A 378 1.55 5.09 -15.96
CA TYR A 378 2.21 5.35 -17.24
C TYR A 378 1.75 6.65 -17.90
N ASN A 379 2.60 7.20 -18.75
CA ASN A 379 2.32 8.38 -19.56
C ASN A 379 3.02 8.24 -20.92
N PHE A 380 2.30 8.50 -21.99
CA PHE A 380 2.84 8.56 -23.36
C PHE A 380 1.93 9.44 -24.23
N THR A 381 2.34 9.74 -25.46
CA THR A 381 1.46 10.46 -26.38
C THR A 381 0.46 9.48 -27.02
N ALA A 382 -0.83 9.76 -26.88
CA ALA A 382 -1.89 8.89 -27.36
C ALA A 382 -1.77 8.56 -28.86
N PHE A 383 -2.17 7.34 -29.22
CA PHE A 383 -2.27 6.97 -30.63
C PHE A 383 -3.62 7.43 -31.18
N VAL A 384 -3.62 7.96 -32.40
CA VAL A 384 -4.84 8.33 -33.14
C VAL A 384 -4.84 7.55 -34.44
N MET A 385 -5.80 6.63 -34.59
CA MET A 385 -5.93 5.78 -35.79
C MET A 385 -4.64 5.03 -36.18
N GLY A 386 -3.88 4.56 -35.19
CA GLY A 386 -2.63 3.83 -35.40
C GLY A 386 -1.38 4.69 -35.55
N GLU A 387 -1.53 6.00 -35.68
CA GLU A 387 -0.41 6.95 -35.75
C GLU A 387 -0.09 7.54 -34.36
N CYS A 388 1.19 7.77 -34.10
CA CYS A 388 1.66 8.53 -32.93
C CYS A 388 2.78 9.49 -33.37
N VAL A 389 3.17 10.40 -32.48
CA VAL A 389 4.27 11.32 -32.74
C VAL A 389 5.61 10.60 -32.85
N ASP A 390 6.51 11.09 -33.69
CA ASP A 390 7.88 10.56 -33.76
C ASP A 390 8.58 10.66 -32.41
N GLY A 391 9.28 9.58 -32.02
CA GLY A 391 9.96 9.51 -30.73
C GLY A 391 9.03 9.35 -29.53
N ASN A 392 7.81 8.84 -29.72
CA ASN A 392 6.92 8.51 -28.62
C ASN A 392 7.56 7.46 -27.70
N GLU A 393 7.64 7.77 -26.41
CA GLU A 393 8.18 6.89 -25.38
C GLU A 393 7.18 6.78 -24.22
N ILE A 394 7.15 5.63 -23.56
CA ILE A 394 6.35 5.44 -22.35
C ILE A 394 7.19 5.78 -21.13
N PHE A 395 6.75 6.84 -20.43
CA PHE A 395 7.22 7.18 -19.10
C PHE A 395 6.42 6.40 -18.07
N PHE A 396 7.11 5.63 -17.24
CA PHE A 396 6.48 4.87 -16.16
C PHE A 396 6.77 5.54 -14.82
N SER A 397 5.72 5.68 -14.01
CA SER A 397 5.84 6.02 -12.60
C SER A 397 5.70 4.73 -11.81
N GLN A 398 6.81 4.28 -11.22
CA GLN A 398 6.89 3.00 -10.54
C GLN A 398 6.05 2.95 -9.27
N ALA A 399 5.83 1.72 -8.80
CA ALA A 399 5.40 1.41 -7.45
C ALA A 399 6.30 2.12 -6.42
N ASP A 400 5.80 2.36 -5.21
CA ASP A 400 6.53 3.09 -4.18
C ASP A 400 7.83 2.34 -3.81
N PHE A 401 8.94 3.08 -3.64
CA PHE A 401 10.21 2.52 -3.16
C PHE A 401 10.18 2.16 -1.67
N PHE A 402 9.22 2.73 -0.93
CA PHE A 402 9.01 2.47 0.48
C PHE A 402 7.53 2.64 0.85
N SER A 403 7.07 1.86 1.83
CA SER A 403 5.66 1.94 2.25
C SER A 403 5.39 3.19 3.07
N ARG A 404 4.24 3.83 2.83
CA ARG A 404 3.69 4.85 3.72
C ARG A 404 2.96 4.19 4.90
N GLU A 405 3.70 3.50 5.74
CA GLU A 405 3.22 2.87 6.99
C GLU A 405 4.20 3.18 8.13
N ILE A 406 3.72 3.06 9.38
CA ILE A 406 4.60 3.17 10.55
C ILE A 406 5.68 2.10 10.44
N GLN A 407 6.94 2.50 10.43
CA GLN A 407 8.06 1.58 10.29
C GLN A 407 9.24 1.96 11.16
N GLY A 408 9.73 0.99 11.92
CA GLY A 408 10.99 1.06 12.66
C GLY A 408 12.09 0.40 11.85
N ASN A 409 13.13 1.16 11.51
CA ASN A 409 14.27 0.72 10.70
C ASN A 409 15.57 0.90 11.46
N GLN A 410 16.60 0.13 11.11
CA GLN A 410 17.92 0.27 11.72
C GLN A 410 18.50 1.67 11.46
N SER A 411 19.08 2.27 12.49
CA SER A 411 19.76 3.57 12.44
C SER A 411 20.91 3.55 13.44
N GLY A 412 22.15 3.51 12.95
CA GLY A 412 23.32 3.34 13.80
C GLY A 412 23.23 2.05 14.63
N SER A 413 23.38 2.15 15.95
CA SER A 413 23.23 1.02 16.88
C SER A 413 21.79 0.75 17.33
N GLY A 414 20.83 1.63 16.99
CA GLY A 414 19.45 1.55 17.46
C GLY A 414 18.43 1.52 16.33
N LYS A 415 17.18 1.86 16.68
CA LYS A 415 16.05 1.88 15.76
C LYS A 415 15.53 3.30 15.58
N ALA A 416 15.18 3.67 14.36
CA ALA A 416 14.48 4.90 14.05
C ALA A 416 13.09 4.59 13.50
N TRP A 417 12.07 5.15 14.14
CA TRP A 417 10.67 5.04 13.77
C TRP A 417 10.24 6.19 12.90
N HIS A 418 9.47 5.89 11.86
CA HIS A 418 8.93 6.88 10.94
C HIS A 418 7.42 6.68 10.87
N PHE A 419 6.69 7.72 11.25
CA PHE A 419 5.24 7.74 11.27
C PHE A 419 4.75 8.57 10.08
N PRO A 420 3.95 8.00 9.17
CA PRO A 420 3.18 8.81 8.23
C PRO A 420 2.23 9.73 9.00
N VAL A 421 2.07 10.94 8.50
CA VAL A 421 1.19 11.95 9.10
C VAL A 421 0.11 12.32 8.11
N SER A 422 -1.16 12.19 8.51
CA SER A 422 -2.32 12.24 7.61
C SER A 422 -2.47 13.60 6.92
N ASP A 423 -2.13 14.69 7.61
CA ASP A 423 -2.23 16.08 7.12
C ASP A 423 -0.90 16.67 6.64
N TRP A 424 0.11 15.82 6.38
CA TRP A 424 1.39 16.18 5.77
C TRP A 424 1.52 15.63 4.34
N ASP A 425 2.54 16.10 3.61
CA ASP A 425 2.80 15.66 2.24
C ASP A 425 3.16 14.17 2.19
N LEU A 426 3.03 13.55 1.00
CA LEU A 426 3.19 12.09 0.81
C LEU A 426 4.55 11.57 1.24
N GLU A 427 5.58 12.39 1.11
CA GLU A 427 6.98 12.11 1.41
C GLU A 427 7.36 12.45 2.85
N GLU A 428 6.48 13.11 3.60
CA GLU A 428 6.81 13.61 4.92
C GLU A 428 6.45 12.61 6.02
N ARG A 429 7.32 12.53 7.03
CA ARG A 429 7.17 11.63 8.17
C ARG A 429 7.51 12.36 9.46
N PHE A 430 6.89 11.94 10.55
CA PHE A 430 7.42 12.23 11.88
C PHE A 430 8.44 11.14 12.21
N ALA A 431 9.70 11.52 12.44
CA ALA A 431 10.78 10.59 12.75
C ALA A 431 11.10 10.64 14.24
N VAL A 432 11.21 9.46 14.87
CA VAL A 432 11.63 9.29 16.26
C VAL A 432 12.82 8.33 16.34
N ARG A 433 13.86 8.70 17.06
CA ARG A 433 14.98 7.82 17.45
C ARG A 433 15.35 8.18 18.89
N LEU A 434 15.36 7.20 19.78
CA LEU A 434 15.70 7.37 21.20
C LEU A 434 17.10 6.84 21.49
#